data_AF-A0A5K1GCU3-F1
#
_entry.id   AF-A0A5K1GCU3-F1
#
_cell.length_a   1.000
_cell.length_b   1.000
_cell.length_c   1.000
_cell.angle_alpha   90.00
_cell.angle_beta   90.00
_cell.angle_gamma   90.00
#
_symmetry.space_group_name_H-M   'P 1'
#
loop_
_entity.id
_entity.type
_entity.pdbx_description
1 polymer ?
#
loop_
_entity_poly.entity_id
_entity_poly.type
_entity_poly.pdbx_seq_one_letter_code
_entity_poly.pdbx_strand_id
1 'polypeptide(L)' 'VPPLGSDSLMVALVSSETGKTTAKTQKVQVQNGSCQWDNPVYETVKLAEEERTGKFDSKIYQFVVSN' A
#
# COMPACT_ATOMS: atom_id res chain seq x y z
N VAL A 1 -31.25 3.27 6.08
CA VAL A 1 -29.85 3.12 5.64
C VAL A 1 -28.97 3.53 6.80
N PRO A 2 -28.02 2.70 7.27
CA PRO A 2 -27.14 3.08 8.38
C PRO A 2 -26.34 4.34 8.00
N PRO A 3 -25.97 5.21 8.95
CA PRO A 3 -25.13 6.35 8.64
C PRO A 3 -23.79 5.86 8.10
N LEU A 4 -23.47 6.24 6.86
CA LEU A 4 -22.16 6.08 6.24
C LEU A 4 -21.14 6.89 7.05
N GLY A 5 -20.59 6.32 8.14
CA GLY A 5 -19.72 7.11 9.01
C GLY A 5 -18.97 6.37 10.12
N SER A 6 -19.10 5.04 10.27
CA SER A 6 -18.31 4.30 11.26
C SER A 6 -17.02 3.70 10.72
N ASP A 7 -16.91 3.54 9.40
CA ASP A 7 -15.80 2.79 8.83
C ASP A 7 -14.60 3.69 8.65
N SER A 8 -13.49 3.30 9.30
CA SER A 8 -12.18 3.83 9.02
C SER A 8 -11.44 2.88 8.09
N LEU A 9 -10.69 3.39 7.12
CA LEU A 9 -9.88 2.56 6.23
C LEU A 9 -8.41 2.93 6.33
N MET A 10 -7.54 1.96 6.05
CA MET A 10 -6.12 2.15 5.76
C MET A 10 -5.73 1.44 4.47
N VAL A 11 -4.62 1.85 3.89
CA VAL A 11 -3.99 1.20 2.74
C VAL A 11 -2.64 0.64 3.17
N ALA A 12 -2.37 -0.62 2.83
CA ALA A 12 -1.09 -1.28 3.05
C ALA A 12 -0.44 -1.66 1.72
N LEU A 13 0.87 -1.47 1.59
CA LEU A 13 1.68 -2.09 0.54
C LEU A 13 2.14 -3.45 1.04
N VAL A 14 1.78 -4.49 0.29
CA VAL A 14 2.17 -5.87 0.58
C VAL A 14 3.06 -6.37 -0.54
N SER A 15 4.27 -6.80 -0.20
CA SER A 15 5.19 -7.40 -1.16
C SER A 15 4.62 -8.70 -1.71
N SER A 16 4.49 -8.82 -3.03
CA SER A 16 4.02 -10.05 -3.67
C SER A 16 4.99 -11.23 -3.51
N GLU A 17 6.27 -10.92 -3.29
CA GLU A 17 7.32 -11.93 -3.08
C GLU A 17 7.25 -12.55 -1.68
N THR A 18 7.03 -11.72 -0.65
CA THR A 18 7.11 -12.17 0.75
C THR A 18 5.76 -12.28 1.45
N GLY A 19 4.70 -11.70 0.87
CA GLY A 19 3.39 -11.55 1.49
C GLY A 19 3.36 -10.58 2.68
N LYS A 20 4.48 -9.90 2.98
CA LYS A 20 4.59 -9.00 4.14
C LYS A 20 4.18 -7.58 3.78
N THR A 21 3.52 -6.92 4.72
CA THR A 21 3.32 -5.47 4.68
C THR A 21 4.64 -4.76 4.90
N THR A 22 5.06 -3.94 3.94
CA THR A 22 6.30 -3.16 4.03
C THR A 22 6.01 -1.71 4.44
N ALA A 23 4.83 -1.20 4.08
CA ALA A 23 4.40 0.13 4.47
C ALA A 23 2.87 0.21 4.57
N LYS A 24 2.34 1.15 5.37
CA LYS A 24 0.89 1.38 5.51
C LYS A 24 0.58 2.82 5.90
N THR A 25 -0.61 3.29 5.52
CA THR A 25 -1.15 4.58 5.97
C THR A 25 -1.74 4.50 7.37
N GLN A 26 -2.02 5.64 7.99
CA GLN A 26 -2.92 5.71 9.15
C GLN A 26 -4.35 5.28 8.78
N LYS A 27 -5.15 4.88 9.77
CA LYS A 27 -6.60 4.74 9.56
C LYS A 27 -7.24 6.12 9.49
N VAL A 28 -8.08 6.36 8.48
CA VAL A 28 -8.86 7.59 8.33
C VAL A 28 -10.32 7.24 8.11
N GLN A 29 -11.23 8.11 8.55
CA GLN A 29 -12.66 7.88 8.36
C GLN A 29 -13.05 8.01 6.89
N VAL A 30 -14.00 7.18 6.46
CA VAL A 30 -14.67 7.38 5.17
C VAL A 30 -15.59 8.60 5.29
N GLN A 31 -15.29 9.64 4.53
CA GLN A 31 -16.08 10.87 4.45
C GLN A 31 -16.63 11.03 3.04
N ASN A 32 -17.97 11.13 2.93
CA ASN A 32 -18.68 11.27 1.66
C ASN A 32 -18.29 10.21 0.61
N GLY A 33 -18.08 8.96 1.04
CA GLY A 33 -17.68 7.85 0.16
C GLY A 33 -16.21 7.85 -0.26
N SER A 34 -15.37 8.69 0.35
CA SER A 34 -13.94 8.78 0.04
C SER A 34 -13.08 8.78 1.30
N CYS A 35 -11.80 8.47 1.16
CA CYS A 35 -10.79 8.59 2.22
C CYS A 35 -9.67 9.50 1.72
N GLN A 36 -9.20 10.39 2.57
CA GLN A 36 -8.05 11.25 2.29
C GLN A 36 -7.00 11.05 3.37
N TRP A 37 -5.80 10.67 2.95
CA TRP A 37 -4.65 10.52 3.82
C TRP A 37 -3.70 11.68 3.56
N ASP A 38 -3.45 12.50 4.59
CA ASP A 38 -2.56 13.66 4.45
C ASP A 38 -1.10 13.26 4.31
N ASN A 39 -0.69 12.20 5.01
CA ASN A 39 0.67 11.69 4.97
C ASN A 39 0.82 10.65 3.85
N PRO A 40 1.75 10.86 2.90
CA PRO A 40 2.09 9.86 1.90
C PRO A 40 2.84 8.68 2.54
N VAL A 41 2.85 7.55 1.83
CA VAL A 41 3.66 6.38 2.17
C VAL A 41 4.77 6.23 1.13
N TYR A 42 6.00 6.06 1.58
CA TYR A 42 7.17 5.85 0.73
C TYR A 42 7.70 4.43 0.91
N GLU A 43 8.04 3.77 -0.21
CA GLU A 43 8.71 2.48 -0.23
C GLU A 43 10.05 2.65 -0.94
N THR A 44 11.14 2.24 -0.31
CA THR A 44 12.48 2.25 -0.92
C THR A 44 12.84 0.85 -1.38
N VAL A 45 13.20 0.71 -2.66
CA VAL A 45 13.58 -0.59 -3.25
C VAL A 45 15.02 -0.55 -3.74
N LYS A 46 15.72 -1.68 -3.62
CA LYS A 46 17.03 -1.86 -4.23
C LYS A 46 16.85 -2.16 -5.72
N LEU A 47 17.47 -1.37 -6.59
CA LEU A 47 17.63 -1.68 -8.00
C LEU A 47 18.82 -2.64 -8.15
N ALA A 48 18.53 -3.94 -8.23
CA ALA A 48 19.53 -4.98 -8.45
C ALA A 48 19.47 -5.44 -9.91
N GLU A 49 20.59 -5.42 -10.62
CA GLU A 49 20.71 -5.87 -11.99
C GLU A 49 21.31 -7.27 -12.04
N GLU A 50 20.69 -8.19 -12.79
CA GLU A 50 21.25 -9.51 -13.08
C GLU A 50 22.37 -9.36 -14.13
N GLU A 51 23.63 -9.51 -13.71
CA GLU A 51 24.82 -9.30 -14.56
C GLU A 51 24.78 -10.03 -15.91
N ARG A 52 24.14 -11.22 -15.95
CA ARG A 52 24.08 -12.05 -17.15
C ARG A 52 23.05 -11.53 -18.18
N THR A 53 21.94 -10.96 -17.73
CA THR A 53 20.84 -10.54 -18.62
C THR A 53 20.70 -9.04 -18.74
N GLY A 54 21.35 -8.28 -17.86
CA GLY A 54 21.19 -6.83 -17.72
C GLY A 54 19.79 -6.42 -17.24
N LYS A 55 19.00 -7.35 -16.69
CA LYS A 55 17.64 -7.07 -16.23
C LYS A 55 17.64 -6.67 -14.77
N PHE A 56 16.84 -5.68 -14.43
CA PHE A 56 16.58 -5.34 -13.04
C PHE A 56 15.57 -6.30 -12.41
N ASP A 57 15.80 -6.66 -11.16
CA ASP A 57 14.86 -7.40 -10.34
C ASP A 57 13.55 -6.63 -10.20
N SER A 58 12.45 -7.24 -10.62
CA SER A 58 11.12 -6.66 -10.43
C SER A 58 10.67 -6.83 -8.98
N LYS A 59 10.19 -5.74 -8.38
CA LYS A 59 9.54 -5.76 -7.06
C LYS A 59 8.08 -5.37 -7.23
N ILE A 60 7.20 -6.36 -7.12
CA ILE A 60 5.75 -6.19 -7.26
C ILE A 60 5.14 -6.07 -5.87
N TYR A 61 4.29 -5.05 -5.70
CA TYR A 61 3.55 -4.79 -4.47
C TYR A 61 2.05 -4.71 -4.77
N GLN A 62 1.24 -5.17 -3.83
CA GLN A 62 -0.21 -5.06 -3.85
C GLN A 62 -0.65 -3.96 -2.87
N PHE A 63 -1.57 -3.12 -3.32
CA PHE A 63 -2.29 -2.21 -2.44
C PHE A 63 -3.49 -2.93 -1.84
N VAL A 64 -3.48 -3.10 -0.52
CA VAL A 64 -4.58 -3.72 0.22
C VAL A 64 -5.31 -2.65 1.02
N VAL A 65 -6.62 -2.52 0.79
CA VAL A 65 -7.50 -1.65 1.56
C VAL A 65 -8.16 -2.48 2.66
N SER A 66 -8.15 -1.97 3.89
CA SER A 66 -8.71 -2.70 5.04
C SER A 66 -9.29 -1.75 6.10
N ASN A 67 -10.24 -2.26 6.89
CA ASN A 67 -10.91 -1.58 8.01
C ASN A 67 -9.99 -1.39 9.21
#